data_AF-A0A6S7GI09-F1
#
_entry.id   AF-A0A6S7GI09-F1
#
_cell.length_a   1.000
_cell.length_b   1.000
_cell.length_c   1.000
_cell.angle_alpha   90.00
_cell.angle_beta   90.00
_cell.angle_gamma   90.00
#
_symmetry.space_group_name_H-M   'P 1'
#
loop_
_entity.id
_entity.type
_entity.pdbx_description
1 polymer ?
#
loop_
_entity_poly.entity_id
_entity_poly.type
_entity_poly.pdbx_seq_one_letter_code
_entity_poly.pdbx_strand_id
1 'polypeptide(L)'
;MSNFAPGKDRLEYRHLRLLDPKCKILAKMFRHCFDAKNVPAEWKTATTILIHKKEDTSDASNFRPIALMSCLCKLLMAILAKRMTSFSLHHDLHSNEQKSARPREGCYEHNFLLESIVNDARRQPRSLCLAWLDVRNASGSIPHDALLTTLSHMGFPPDLVEMIGHIYTGATTEVVTPLGKTQSIPIHSNVKQGCPLSVTLFNLSVELIIRRCIAKAHELPRGSLQHHGQAISILAYADNLVILTRNKDSLQTLLDAVSSAADSLSLQFRPDKCTSLSMDKHAPLPVKPVCCPMRTYTCPQTRRPLSIPWYTHWPHPGCVRSSNTH
;
A
#
# COMPACT_ATOMS: atom_id res chain seq x y z
N MET A 1 14.82 -0.07 -19.27
CA MET A 1 13.35 0.12 -19.27
C MET A 1 12.75 -1.10 -19.95
N SER A 2 11.98 -1.90 -19.22
CA SER A 2 11.31 -3.10 -19.73
C SER A 2 10.28 -2.76 -20.82
N ASN A 3 10.06 -3.67 -21.77
CA ASN A 3 9.03 -3.55 -22.79
C ASN A 3 7.65 -3.68 -22.12
N PHE A 4 6.91 -2.57 -22.00
CA PHE A 4 5.54 -2.56 -21.50
C PHE A 4 4.55 -2.60 -22.65
N ALA A 5 3.41 -3.25 -22.46
CA ALA A 5 2.31 -3.22 -23.41
C ALA A 5 1.85 -1.77 -23.67
N PRO A 6 1.68 -1.36 -24.94
CA PRO A 6 1.26 -0.02 -25.30
C PRO A 6 -0.23 0.21 -24.99
N GLY A 7 -0.65 1.47 -24.95
CA GLY A 7 -2.06 1.84 -24.82
C GLY A 7 -2.81 1.72 -26.15
N LYS A 8 -3.96 2.40 -26.24
CA LYS A 8 -4.75 2.49 -27.50
C LYS A 8 -3.93 3.07 -28.66
N ASP A 9 -2.94 3.92 -28.36
CA ASP A 9 -2.03 4.55 -29.32
C ASP A 9 -1.03 3.57 -29.96
N ARG A 10 -0.87 2.36 -29.42
CA ARG A 10 0.11 1.34 -29.87
C ARG A 10 1.55 1.85 -29.89
N LEU A 11 1.85 2.96 -29.22
CA LEU A 11 3.18 3.53 -29.14
C LEU A 11 3.97 2.88 -28.00
N GLU A 12 5.23 2.60 -28.26
CA GLU A 12 6.17 2.05 -27.28
C GLU A 12 7.31 3.04 -27.03
N TYR A 13 8.01 2.88 -25.91
CA TYR A 13 9.16 3.74 -25.58
C TYR A 13 10.26 3.72 -26.65
N ARG A 14 10.42 2.61 -27.39
CA ARG A 14 11.34 2.52 -28.54
C ARG A 14 10.96 3.49 -29.66
N HIS A 15 9.67 3.67 -29.94
CA HIS A 15 9.19 4.60 -30.97
C HIS A 15 9.49 6.04 -30.54
N LEU A 16 9.25 6.37 -29.27
CA LEU A 16 9.56 7.69 -28.72
C LEU A 16 11.06 8.01 -28.80
N ARG A 17 11.92 7.02 -28.48
CA ARG A 17 13.38 7.18 -28.54
C ARG A 17 13.88 7.36 -29.97
N LEU A 18 13.24 6.71 -30.96
CA LEU A 18 13.58 6.88 -32.36
C LEU A 18 13.16 8.28 -32.87
N LEU A 19 11.98 8.74 -32.49
CA LEU A 19 11.41 10.02 -32.92
C LEU A 19 12.12 11.23 -32.29
N ASP A 20 12.48 11.14 -31.02
CA ASP A 20 13.12 12.24 -30.30
C ASP A 20 14.26 11.73 -29.40
N PRO A 21 15.41 11.31 -29.97
CA PRO A 21 16.51 10.71 -29.22
C PRO A 21 17.08 11.62 -28.13
N LYS A 22 16.97 12.93 -28.30
CA LYS A 22 17.43 13.96 -27.35
C LYS A 22 16.31 14.47 -26.42
N CYS A 23 15.10 13.92 -26.52
CA CYS A 23 13.91 14.29 -25.75
C CYS A 23 13.55 15.80 -25.81
N LYS A 24 13.93 16.51 -26.88
CA LYS A 24 13.69 17.96 -26.99
C LYS A 24 12.24 18.29 -27.30
N ILE A 25 11.63 17.52 -28.21
CA ILE A 25 10.23 17.68 -28.62
C ILE A 25 9.32 17.23 -27.48
N LEU A 26 9.60 16.07 -26.88
CA LEU A 26 8.87 15.54 -25.74
C LEU A 26 8.92 16.49 -24.54
N ALA A 27 10.10 17.07 -24.24
CA ALA A 27 10.23 18.04 -23.16
C ALA A 27 9.38 19.29 -23.40
N LYS A 28 9.38 19.85 -24.63
CA LYS A 28 8.53 21.00 -24.98
C LYS A 28 7.04 20.68 -24.85
N MET A 29 6.63 19.51 -25.35
CA MET A 29 5.24 19.05 -25.25
C MET A 29 4.79 18.89 -23.80
N PHE A 30 5.57 18.21 -22.96
CA PHE A 30 5.24 18.04 -21.54
C PHE A 30 5.28 19.35 -20.78
N ARG A 31 6.19 20.26 -21.14
CA ARG A 31 6.21 21.61 -20.57
C ARG A 31 4.92 22.36 -20.90
N HIS A 32 4.49 22.31 -22.16
CA HIS A 32 3.22 22.91 -22.58
C HIS A 32 2.02 22.31 -21.83
N CYS A 33 1.95 20.99 -21.67
CA CYS A 33 0.92 20.35 -20.85
C CYS A 33 0.91 20.86 -19.40
N PHE A 34 2.10 21.01 -18.80
CA PHE A 34 2.23 21.49 -17.42
C PHE A 34 1.85 22.97 -17.25
N ASP A 35 2.24 23.82 -18.20
CA ASP A 35 1.92 25.25 -18.18
C ASP A 35 0.43 25.49 -18.45
N ALA A 36 -0.17 24.71 -19.36
CA ALA A 36 -1.60 24.78 -19.67
C ALA A 36 -2.49 24.04 -18.66
N LYS A 37 -1.91 23.37 -17.65
CA LYS A 37 -2.61 22.52 -16.67
C LYS A 37 -3.52 21.49 -17.32
N ASN A 38 -3.13 20.95 -18.47
CA ASN A 38 -4.00 20.05 -19.21
C ASN A 38 -3.21 18.99 -19.98
N VAL A 39 -3.89 17.89 -20.28
CA VAL A 39 -3.36 16.79 -21.10
C VAL A 39 -4.36 16.49 -22.21
N PRO A 40 -3.89 15.94 -23.35
CA PRO A 40 -4.78 15.45 -24.40
C PRO A 40 -5.87 14.53 -23.85
N ALA A 41 -7.10 14.66 -24.35
CA ALA A 41 -8.24 13.90 -23.85
C ALA A 41 -8.01 12.38 -23.98
N GLU A 42 -7.32 11.96 -25.04
CA GLU A 42 -6.96 10.58 -25.34
C GLU A 42 -6.07 9.97 -24.24
N TRP A 43 -5.30 10.79 -23.51
CA TRP A 43 -4.44 10.33 -22.42
C TRP A 43 -5.21 10.01 -21.15
N LYS A 44 -6.45 10.52 -21.04
CA LYS A 44 -7.33 10.29 -19.89
C LYS A 44 -8.05 8.95 -19.98
N THR A 45 -8.20 8.40 -21.17
CA THR A 45 -8.78 7.07 -21.42
C THR A 45 -7.74 5.96 -21.27
N ALA A 46 -8.12 4.88 -20.58
CA ALA A 46 -7.32 3.66 -20.46
C ALA A 46 -8.07 2.42 -20.97
N THR A 47 -7.33 1.34 -21.20
CA THR A 47 -7.88 0.02 -21.47
C THR A 47 -7.44 -0.93 -20.37
N THR A 48 -8.38 -1.40 -19.56
CA THR A 48 -8.12 -2.33 -18.47
C THR A 48 -8.15 -3.76 -18.98
N ILE A 49 -7.06 -4.49 -18.78
CA ILE A 49 -6.99 -5.94 -18.98
C ILE A 49 -7.04 -6.64 -17.62
N LEU A 50 -7.67 -7.81 -17.56
CA LEU A 50 -7.77 -8.61 -16.34
C LEU A 50 -6.74 -9.74 -16.39
N ILE A 51 -5.80 -9.75 -15.44
CA ILE A 51 -4.82 -10.85 -15.28
C ILE A 51 -5.28 -11.76 -14.15
N HIS A 52 -5.45 -13.03 -14.45
CA HIS A 52 -5.92 -14.03 -13.50
C HIS A 52 -4.85 -14.37 -12.45
N LYS A 53 -5.21 -14.40 -11.16
CA LYS A 53 -4.29 -14.62 -10.02
C LYS A 53 -4.36 -16.02 -9.40
N LYS A 54 -5.52 -16.70 -9.47
CA LYS A 54 -5.83 -17.97 -8.78
C LYS A 54 -6.74 -18.80 -9.65
N GLU A 55 -6.80 -20.13 -9.48
CA GLU A 55 -7.50 -21.06 -10.38
C GLU A 55 -9.00 -20.76 -10.60
N ASP A 56 -9.73 -20.26 -9.60
CA ASP A 56 -11.16 -19.96 -9.75
C ASP A 56 -11.40 -18.66 -10.54
N THR A 57 -12.01 -18.79 -11.72
CA THR A 57 -12.37 -17.69 -12.63
C THR A 57 -13.74 -17.09 -12.36
N SER A 58 -14.55 -17.68 -11.48
CA SER A 58 -15.91 -17.21 -11.18
C SER A 58 -15.94 -16.00 -10.26
N ASP A 59 -14.91 -15.81 -9.43
CA ASP A 59 -14.76 -14.66 -8.55
C ASP A 59 -13.91 -13.54 -9.19
N ALA A 60 -14.52 -12.38 -9.39
CA ALA A 60 -13.85 -11.17 -9.88
C ALA A 60 -12.66 -10.74 -9.01
N SER A 61 -12.66 -11.06 -7.71
CA SER A 61 -11.57 -10.75 -6.78
C SER A 61 -10.26 -11.50 -7.10
N ASN A 62 -10.35 -12.59 -7.87
CA ASN A 62 -9.21 -13.38 -8.35
C ASN A 62 -8.55 -12.76 -9.59
N PHE A 63 -9.04 -11.63 -10.11
CA PHE A 63 -8.41 -10.92 -11.21
C PHE A 63 -7.61 -9.70 -10.74
N ARG A 64 -6.55 -9.37 -11.47
CA ARG A 64 -5.79 -8.13 -11.34
C ARG A 64 -6.12 -7.22 -12.51
N PRO A 65 -6.81 -6.08 -12.29
CA PRO A 65 -6.99 -5.11 -13.35
C PRO A 65 -5.68 -4.38 -13.61
N ILE A 66 -5.21 -4.36 -14.86
CA ILE A 66 -4.06 -3.56 -15.29
C ILE A 66 -4.54 -2.55 -16.33
N ALA A 67 -4.35 -1.26 -16.04
CA ALA A 67 -4.74 -0.18 -16.92
C ALA A 67 -3.63 0.09 -17.95
N LEU A 68 -3.91 -0.21 -19.21
CA LEU A 68 -3.07 0.13 -20.35
C LEU A 68 -3.36 1.58 -20.76
N MET A 69 -2.38 2.44 -20.52
CA MET A 69 -2.44 3.87 -20.82
C MET A 69 -1.54 4.23 -21.99
N SER A 70 -1.81 5.38 -22.63
CA SER A 70 -0.92 5.97 -23.63
C SER A 70 0.53 6.02 -23.13
N CYS A 71 1.47 5.71 -24.01
CA CYS A 71 2.90 5.71 -23.69
C CYS A 71 3.38 7.11 -23.25
N LEU A 72 2.89 8.16 -23.92
CA LEU A 72 3.21 9.55 -23.58
C LEU A 72 2.65 9.94 -22.21
N CYS A 73 1.40 9.55 -21.93
CA CYS A 73 0.79 9.78 -20.62
C CYS A 73 1.58 9.10 -19.50
N LYS A 74 1.96 7.82 -19.69
CA LYS A 74 2.82 7.09 -18.73
C LYS A 74 4.17 7.77 -18.52
N LEU A 75 4.77 8.30 -19.59
CA LEU A 75 6.05 8.99 -19.51
C LEU A 75 5.94 10.29 -18.71
N LEU A 76 4.92 11.12 -18.98
CA LEU A 76 4.63 12.31 -18.19
C LEU A 76 4.41 11.97 -16.71
N MET A 77 3.55 10.97 -16.44
CA MET A 77 3.29 10.49 -15.09
C MET A 77 4.54 9.99 -14.38
N ALA A 78 5.44 9.28 -15.08
CA ALA A 78 6.72 8.85 -14.53
C ALA A 78 7.65 10.04 -14.18
N ILE A 79 7.66 11.09 -15.01
CA ILE A 79 8.42 12.31 -14.74
C ILE A 79 7.86 13.01 -13.49
N LEU A 80 6.54 13.17 -13.40
CA LEU A 80 5.87 13.75 -12.24
C LEU A 80 6.15 12.93 -10.98
N ALA A 81 6.02 11.60 -11.05
CA ALA A 81 6.32 10.69 -9.94
C ALA A 81 7.73 10.89 -9.41
N LYS A 82 8.72 10.92 -10.31
CA LYS A 82 10.14 11.12 -9.95
C LYS A 82 10.37 12.47 -9.27
N ARG A 83 9.75 13.54 -9.79
CA ARG A 83 9.86 14.89 -9.21
C ARG A 83 9.20 14.97 -7.85
N MET A 84 8.01 14.38 -7.69
CA MET A 84 7.30 14.30 -6.41
C MET A 84 8.11 13.53 -5.38
N THR A 85 8.63 12.34 -5.72
CA THR A 85 9.49 11.57 -4.80
C THR A 85 10.73 12.37 -4.40
N SER A 86 11.38 13.07 -5.32
CA SER A 86 12.53 13.93 -5.01
C SER A 86 12.16 15.08 -4.06
N PHE A 87 11.01 15.73 -4.30
CA PHE A 87 10.50 16.78 -3.42
C PHE A 87 10.18 16.24 -2.03
N SER A 88 9.48 15.11 -1.95
CA SER A 88 9.14 14.45 -0.69
C SER A 88 10.35 14.05 0.13
N LEU A 89 11.42 13.58 -0.51
CA LEU A 89 12.67 13.24 0.18
C LEU A 89 13.41 14.49 0.66
N HIS A 90 13.37 15.58 -0.09
CA HIS A 90 14.04 16.83 0.29
C HIS A 90 13.34 17.54 1.46
N HIS A 91 12.01 17.43 1.54
CA HIS A 91 11.19 18.07 2.57
C HIS A 91 10.76 17.12 3.71
N ASP A 92 11.36 15.92 3.80
CA ASP A 92 11.04 14.90 4.81
C ASP A 92 9.53 14.60 4.93
N LEU A 93 8.85 14.53 3.78
CA LEU A 93 7.43 14.24 3.71
C LEU A 93 7.12 12.75 3.88
N HIS A 94 8.13 11.89 3.85
CA HIS A 94 7.98 10.45 4.07
C HIS A 94 8.63 10.01 5.37
N SER A 95 7.84 9.38 6.24
CA SER A 95 8.31 8.72 7.45
C SER A 95 9.34 7.62 7.10
N ASN A 96 10.28 7.34 8.00
CA ASN A 96 11.30 6.30 7.79
C ASN A 96 10.70 4.89 7.78
N GLU A 97 9.50 4.77 8.35
CA GLU A 97 8.67 3.59 8.50
C GLU A 97 8.05 3.14 7.17
N GLN A 98 7.88 4.04 6.18
CA GLN A 98 7.44 3.66 4.83
C GLN A 98 8.65 3.38 3.94
N LYS A 99 8.86 2.10 3.62
CA LYS A 99 10.03 1.70 2.82
C LYS A 99 9.75 1.49 1.34
N SER A 100 8.48 1.43 0.90
CA SER A 100 8.17 1.24 -0.54
C SER A 100 8.50 2.46 -1.41
N ALA A 101 8.59 3.65 -0.81
CA ALA A 101 8.87 4.91 -1.50
C ALA A 101 10.36 5.26 -1.56
N ARG A 102 11.24 4.42 -0.99
CA ARG A 102 12.68 4.71 -0.84
C ARG A 102 13.52 3.73 -1.67
N PRO A 103 14.68 4.16 -2.20
CA PRO A 103 15.54 3.35 -3.08
C PRO A 103 16.38 2.30 -2.33
N ARG A 104 15.81 1.61 -1.33
CA ARG A 104 16.52 0.69 -0.43
C ARG A 104 15.80 -0.66 -0.35
N GLU A 105 16.48 -1.69 0.14
CA GLU A 105 15.93 -3.04 0.35
C GLU A 105 14.93 -3.10 1.54
N GLY A 106 13.87 -2.29 1.46
CA GLY A 106 12.91 -2.07 2.53
C GLY A 106 12.25 -3.32 3.08
N CYS A 107 11.95 -4.28 2.20
CA CYS A 107 11.33 -5.54 2.58
C CYS A 107 12.28 -6.37 3.47
N TYR A 108 13.56 -6.47 3.10
CA TYR A 108 14.55 -7.19 3.89
C TYR A 108 14.80 -6.51 5.24
N GLU A 109 14.89 -5.18 5.26
CA GLU A 109 15.04 -4.41 6.52
C GLU A 109 13.87 -4.66 7.47
N HIS A 110 12.63 -4.58 6.99
CA HIS A 110 11.44 -4.82 7.83
C HIS A 110 11.33 -6.27 8.30
N ASN A 111 11.64 -7.24 7.44
CA ASN A 111 11.63 -8.65 7.83
C ASN A 111 12.68 -8.94 8.90
N PHE A 112 13.91 -8.46 8.71
CA PHE A 112 14.99 -8.62 9.69
C PHE A 112 14.66 -7.95 11.02
N LEU A 113 14.13 -6.72 10.97
CA LEU A 113 13.75 -5.98 12.17
C LEU A 113 12.63 -6.68 12.93
N LEU A 114 11.58 -7.13 12.24
CA LEU A 114 10.47 -7.85 12.84
C LEU A 114 10.92 -9.18 13.47
N GLU A 115 11.77 -9.93 12.77
CA GLU A 115 12.38 -11.17 13.29
C GLU A 115 13.23 -10.90 14.53
N SER A 116 14.06 -9.84 14.51
CA SER A 116 14.88 -9.42 15.65
C SER A 116 14.01 -9.08 16.88
N ILE A 117 12.94 -8.31 16.69
CA ILE A 117 12.00 -7.93 17.77
C ILE A 117 11.32 -9.16 18.38
N VAL A 118 10.81 -10.08 17.53
CA VAL A 118 10.16 -11.31 17.99
C VAL A 118 11.16 -12.20 18.73
N ASN A 119 12.38 -12.33 18.24
CA ASN A 119 13.42 -13.14 18.88
C ASN A 119 13.90 -12.52 20.20
N ASP A 120 14.02 -11.19 20.30
CA ASP A 120 14.32 -10.50 21.56
C ASP A 120 13.23 -10.76 22.60
N ALA A 121 11.96 -10.62 22.23
CA ALA A 121 10.82 -10.89 23.12
C ALA A 121 10.73 -12.37 23.56
N ARG A 122 11.26 -13.30 22.77
CA ARG A 122 11.36 -14.73 23.11
C ARG A 122 12.52 -15.02 24.07
N ARG A 123 13.69 -14.42 23.83
CA ARG A 123 14.91 -14.64 24.63
C ARG A 123 14.84 -13.94 25.98
N GLN A 124 14.29 -12.74 25.99
CA GLN A 124 14.02 -11.95 27.18
C GLN A 124 12.50 -11.90 27.31
N PRO A 125 11.87 -12.51 28.32
CA PRO A 125 10.41 -12.68 28.44
C PRO A 125 9.71 -11.32 28.60
N ARG A 126 9.58 -10.60 27.48
CA ARG A 126 9.00 -9.29 27.34
C ARG A 126 7.69 -9.44 26.59
N SER A 127 6.68 -8.70 27.01
CA SER A 127 5.43 -8.68 26.25
C SER A 127 5.64 -8.07 24.86
N LEU A 128 4.93 -8.60 23.88
CA LEU A 128 4.92 -8.15 22.50
C LEU A 128 3.54 -8.37 21.90
N CYS A 129 2.94 -7.33 21.36
CA CYS A 129 1.69 -7.40 20.62
C CYS A 129 1.93 -6.83 19.22
N LEU A 130 1.47 -7.55 18.19
CA LEU A 130 1.64 -7.24 16.79
C LEU A 130 0.30 -7.32 16.07
N ALA A 131 0.06 -6.45 15.10
CA ALA A 131 -1.04 -6.58 14.15
C ALA A 131 -0.53 -6.34 12.73
N TRP A 132 -0.73 -7.31 11.84
CA TRP A 132 -0.54 -7.16 10.40
C TRP A 132 -1.86 -6.73 9.79
N LEU A 133 -1.82 -5.60 9.07
CA LEU A 133 -2.96 -5.00 8.41
C LEU A 133 -2.73 -5.01 6.90
N ASP A 134 -3.77 -5.40 6.18
CA ASP A 134 -3.80 -5.42 4.71
C ASP A 134 -4.91 -4.46 4.25
N VAL A 135 -4.51 -3.39 3.54
CA VAL A 135 -5.46 -2.42 3.00
C VAL A 135 -6.19 -3.01 1.79
N ARG A 136 -7.52 -3.03 1.87
CA ARG A 136 -8.40 -3.47 0.78
C ARG A 136 -8.24 -2.55 -0.41
N ASN A 137 -7.91 -3.15 -1.56
CA ASN A 137 -7.80 -2.45 -2.83
C ASN A 137 -6.96 -1.18 -2.69
N ALA A 138 -5.78 -1.28 -2.09
CA ALA A 138 -4.89 -0.18 -1.74
C ALA A 138 -4.83 0.99 -2.75
N SER A 139 -4.49 0.75 -4.00
CA SER A 139 -4.49 1.82 -5.03
C SER A 139 -5.92 2.26 -5.38
N GLY A 140 -6.85 1.29 -5.32
CA GLY A 140 -8.28 1.26 -5.63
C GLY A 140 -9.16 2.37 -5.08
N SER A 141 -8.90 2.72 -3.84
CA SER A 141 -9.99 3.13 -2.96
C SER A 141 -10.00 4.63 -2.68
N ILE A 142 -8.90 5.34 -2.96
CA ILE A 142 -8.77 6.76 -2.61
C ILE A 142 -9.49 7.63 -3.66
N PRO A 143 -10.49 8.44 -3.27
CA PRO A 143 -11.12 9.43 -4.15
C PRO A 143 -10.13 10.49 -4.61
N HIS A 144 -10.30 11.02 -5.82
CA HIS A 144 -9.40 12.06 -6.35
C HIS A 144 -9.40 13.31 -5.48
N ASP A 145 -10.55 13.73 -4.95
CA ASP A 145 -10.64 14.93 -4.10
C ASP A 145 -9.86 14.77 -2.79
N ALA A 146 -9.95 13.59 -2.16
CA ALA A 146 -9.19 13.26 -0.95
C ALA A 146 -7.69 13.26 -1.23
N LEU A 147 -7.28 12.72 -2.39
CA LEU A 147 -5.89 12.73 -2.83
C LEU A 147 -5.38 14.17 -3.02
N LEU A 148 -6.10 15.00 -3.78
CA LEU A 148 -5.68 16.38 -4.07
C LEU A 148 -5.61 17.22 -2.79
N THR A 149 -6.59 17.05 -1.89
CA THR A 149 -6.59 17.68 -0.56
C THR A 149 -5.37 17.27 0.25
N THR A 150 -5.01 15.97 0.24
CA THR A 150 -3.83 15.46 0.93
C THR A 150 -2.55 16.09 0.38
N LEU A 151 -2.39 16.18 -0.94
CA LEU A 151 -1.21 16.82 -1.55
C LEU A 151 -1.09 18.30 -1.17
N SER A 152 -2.20 19.04 -1.16
CA SER A 152 -2.24 20.44 -0.74
C SER A 152 -1.80 20.59 0.73
N HIS A 153 -2.33 19.76 1.63
CA HIS A 153 -1.93 19.78 3.05
C HIS A 153 -0.47 19.37 3.28
N MET A 154 0.09 18.53 2.43
CA MET A 154 1.50 18.15 2.46
C MET A 154 2.43 19.24 1.90
N GLY A 155 1.89 20.37 1.43
CA GLY A 155 2.67 21.51 0.93
C GLY A 155 3.21 21.33 -0.48
N PHE A 156 2.61 20.47 -1.31
CA PHE A 156 2.98 20.41 -2.72
C PHE A 156 2.58 21.70 -3.45
N PRO A 157 3.35 22.15 -4.46
CA PRO A 157 3.02 23.35 -5.22
C PRO A 157 1.61 23.30 -5.83
N PRO A 158 0.78 24.35 -5.72
CA PRO A 158 -0.60 24.36 -6.24
C PRO A 158 -0.67 23.97 -7.72
N ASP A 159 0.24 24.52 -8.52
CA ASP A 159 0.43 24.21 -9.93
C ASP A 159 0.59 22.72 -10.27
N LEU A 160 1.23 21.97 -9.37
CA LEU A 160 1.43 20.54 -9.51
C LEU A 160 0.18 19.78 -9.11
N VAL A 161 -0.47 20.18 -8.01
CA VAL A 161 -1.72 19.59 -7.54
C VAL A 161 -2.81 19.75 -8.60
N GLU A 162 -2.94 20.94 -9.18
CA GLU A 162 -3.87 21.24 -10.27
C GLU A 162 -3.59 20.38 -11.50
N MET A 163 -2.33 20.28 -11.93
CA MET A 163 -1.93 19.41 -13.04
C MET A 163 -2.31 17.94 -12.79
N ILE A 164 -2.09 17.44 -11.57
CA ILE A 164 -2.49 16.08 -11.18
C ILE A 164 -4.01 15.94 -11.23
N GLY A 165 -4.76 16.94 -10.73
CA GLY A 165 -6.22 16.99 -10.83
C GLY A 165 -6.68 16.82 -12.27
N HIS A 166 -6.18 17.64 -13.19
CA HIS A 166 -6.58 17.58 -14.61
C HIS A 166 -6.23 16.28 -15.31
N ILE A 167 -5.18 15.57 -14.87
CA ILE A 167 -4.86 14.23 -15.39
C ILE A 167 -5.95 13.21 -15.03
N TYR A 168 -6.57 13.34 -13.86
CA TYR A 168 -7.59 12.42 -13.36
C TYR A 168 -9.02 12.87 -13.68
N THR A 169 -9.28 14.17 -13.79
CA THR A 169 -10.61 14.71 -14.13
C THR A 169 -11.07 14.25 -15.51
N GLY A 170 -12.21 13.57 -15.55
CA GLY A 170 -12.79 13.01 -16.77
C GLY A 170 -12.07 11.75 -17.27
N ALA A 171 -11.23 11.11 -16.43
CA ALA A 171 -10.60 9.86 -16.78
C ALA A 171 -11.63 8.73 -16.91
N THR A 172 -11.43 7.90 -17.93
CA THR A 172 -12.30 6.75 -18.22
C THR A 172 -11.47 5.49 -18.47
N THR A 173 -12.09 4.32 -18.34
CA THR A 173 -11.53 3.05 -18.77
C THR A 173 -12.58 2.17 -19.43
N GLU A 174 -12.16 1.37 -20.40
CA GLU A 174 -12.92 0.22 -20.88
C GLU A 174 -12.26 -1.05 -20.36
N VAL A 175 -13.02 -2.11 -20.08
CA VAL A 175 -12.47 -3.41 -19.68
C VAL A 175 -12.51 -4.35 -20.87
N VAL A 176 -11.40 -5.03 -21.14
CA VAL A 176 -11.32 -6.07 -22.18
C VAL A 176 -11.73 -7.41 -21.58
N THR A 177 -12.73 -8.04 -22.18
CA THR A 177 -13.23 -9.37 -21.82
C THR A 177 -13.15 -10.30 -23.03
N PRO A 178 -13.29 -11.63 -22.87
CA PRO A 178 -13.39 -12.56 -24.00
C PRO A 178 -14.55 -12.24 -24.96
N LEU A 179 -15.60 -11.57 -24.48
CA LEU A 179 -16.78 -11.18 -25.28
C LEU A 179 -16.59 -9.84 -26.00
N GLY A 180 -15.46 -9.17 -25.80
CA GLY A 180 -15.18 -7.83 -26.33
C GLY A 180 -14.94 -6.80 -25.24
N LYS A 181 -14.99 -5.53 -25.63
CA LYS A 181 -14.78 -4.39 -24.74
C LYS A 181 -16.10 -3.96 -24.10
N THR A 182 -16.06 -3.59 -22.83
CA THR A 182 -17.19 -2.93 -22.18
C THR A 182 -17.42 -1.52 -22.73
N GLN A 183 -18.56 -0.93 -22.39
CA GLN A 183 -18.74 0.52 -22.46
C GLN A 183 -17.68 1.27 -21.65
N SER A 184 -17.50 2.56 -21.94
CA SER A 184 -16.62 3.44 -21.19
C SER A 184 -17.12 3.62 -19.76
N ILE A 185 -16.25 3.34 -18.79
CA ILE A 185 -16.52 3.43 -17.36
C ILE A 185 -15.77 4.65 -16.81
N PRO A 186 -16.44 5.61 -16.15
CA PRO A 186 -15.78 6.73 -15.52
C PRO A 186 -14.96 6.29 -14.30
N ILE A 187 -13.79 6.90 -14.12
CA ILE A 187 -12.89 6.64 -12.99
C ILE A 187 -13.04 7.81 -11.99
N HIS A 188 -13.74 7.57 -10.89
CA HIS A 188 -13.98 8.57 -9.83
C HIS A 188 -13.07 8.41 -8.61
N SER A 189 -12.63 7.19 -8.39
CA SER A 189 -11.64 6.82 -7.39
C SER A 189 -10.59 5.99 -8.08
N ASN A 190 -9.47 5.79 -7.40
CA ASN A 190 -8.35 5.02 -7.89
C ASN A 190 -7.39 5.76 -8.81
N VAL A 191 -6.25 5.10 -8.82
CA VAL A 191 -4.90 5.47 -9.10
C VAL A 191 -4.47 4.30 -9.99
N LYS A 192 -4.64 4.48 -11.31
CA LYS A 192 -4.56 3.46 -12.38
C LYS A 192 -3.49 2.38 -12.10
N GLN A 193 -3.83 1.10 -11.92
CA GLN A 193 -2.84 0.04 -11.70
C GLN A 193 -1.93 -0.08 -12.94
N GLY A 194 -0.62 0.02 -12.74
CA GLY A 194 0.36 0.11 -13.83
C GLY A 194 0.75 1.55 -14.20
N CYS A 195 0.15 2.57 -13.58
CA CYS A 195 0.61 3.95 -13.66
C CYS A 195 1.77 4.19 -12.69
N PRO A 196 2.89 4.82 -13.13
CA PRO A 196 4.00 5.16 -12.24
C PRO A 196 3.66 6.19 -11.17
N LEU A 197 2.95 7.27 -11.53
CA LEU A 197 2.53 8.34 -10.60
C LEU A 197 1.63 7.80 -9.50
N SER A 198 0.81 6.83 -9.87
CA SER A 198 -0.16 6.23 -9.00
C SER A 198 0.45 5.64 -7.71
N VAL A 199 1.59 4.96 -7.82
CA VAL A 199 2.26 4.36 -6.66
C VAL A 199 2.76 5.44 -5.70
N THR A 200 3.34 6.52 -6.22
CA THR A 200 3.81 7.65 -5.42
C THR A 200 2.65 8.32 -4.67
N LEU A 201 1.54 8.57 -5.36
CA LEU A 201 0.33 9.17 -4.78
C LEU A 201 -0.26 8.34 -3.65
N PHE A 202 -0.34 7.02 -3.84
CA PHE A 202 -0.81 6.10 -2.82
C PHE A 202 0.10 6.13 -1.57
N ASN A 203 1.41 6.03 -1.76
CA ASN A 203 2.37 6.06 -0.65
C ASN A 203 2.30 7.38 0.14
N LEU A 204 2.12 8.52 -0.54
CA LEU A 204 1.91 9.82 0.10
C LEU A 204 0.60 9.89 0.89
N SER A 205 -0.44 9.19 0.44
CA SER A 205 -1.71 9.13 1.17
C SER A 205 -1.60 8.29 2.43
N VAL A 206 -0.95 7.11 2.34
CA VAL A 206 -0.71 6.23 3.49
C VAL A 206 0.18 6.87 4.55
N GLU A 207 1.03 7.83 4.18
CA GLU A 207 1.84 8.62 5.12
C GLU A 207 1.00 9.24 6.24
N LEU A 208 -0.22 9.71 5.96
CA LEU A 208 -1.12 10.26 6.98
C LEU A 208 -1.44 9.23 8.07
N ILE A 209 -1.70 7.99 7.67
CA ILE A 209 -1.99 6.87 8.58
C ILE A 209 -0.75 6.56 9.43
N ILE A 210 0.42 6.53 8.81
CA ILE A 210 1.70 6.25 9.48
C ILE A 210 1.99 7.31 10.54
N ARG A 211 1.92 8.60 10.17
CA ARG A 211 2.15 9.72 11.10
C ARG A 211 1.13 9.72 12.23
N ARG A 212 -0.14 9.40 11.95
CA ARG A 212 -1.17 9.29 13.00
C ARG A 212 -0.85 8.17 13.99
N CYS A 213 -0.37 7.02 13.51
CA CYS A 213 0.05 5.90 14.34
C CYS A 213 1.24 6.28 15.23
N ILE A 214 2.28 6.91 14.65
CA ILE A 214 3.48 7.35 15.38
C ILE A 214 3.12 8.37 16.45
N ALA A 215 2.36 9.42 16.10
CA ALA A 215 1.91 10.43 17.04
C ALA A 215 1.12 9.81 18.20
N LYS A 216 0.18 8.91 17.91
CA LYS A 216 -0.60 8.24 18.94
C LYS A 216 0.26 7.31 19.81
N ALA A 217 1.29 6.68 19.26
CA ALA A 217 2.22 5.84 20.02
C ALA A 217 3.05 6.65 21.03
N HIS A 218 3.40 7.91 20.71
CA HIS A 218 4.10 8.80 21.65
C HIS A 218 3.25 9.15 22.89
N GLU A 219 1.91 9.18 22.75
CA GLU A 219 0.98 9.37 23.87
C GLU A 219 0.87 8.12 24.78
N LEU A 220 1.44 6.97 24.36
CA LEU A 220 1.29 5.66 25.01
C LEU A 220 2.63 5.11 25.51
N PRO A 221 3.33 5.76 26.46
CA PRO A 221 4.67 5.36 26.89
C PRO A 221 4.70 3.95 27.48
N ARG A 222 3.63 3.50 28.15
CA ARG A 222 3.49 2.14 28.71
C ARG A 222 3.38 1.05 27.64
N GLY A 223 2.91 1.39 26.45
CA GLY A 223 2.78 0.50 25.29
C GLY A 223 3.96 0.55 24.34
N SER A 224 4.86 1.52 24.52
CA SER A 224 5.97 1.77 23.61
C SER A 224 6.91 0.57 23.52
N LEU A 225 7.12 0.07 22.30
CA LEU A 225 8.12 -0.94 22.03
C LEU A 225 9.45 -0.26 21.71
N GLN A 226 10.40 -0.44 22.61
CA GLN A 226 11.80 -0.04 22.41
C GLN A 226 12.61 -1.23 21.89
N HIS A 227 13.39 -1.00 20.84
CA HIS A 227 14.35 -1.96 20.30
C HIS A 227 15.62 -1.22 19.90
N HIS A 228 16.77 -1.62 20.45
CA HIS A 228 18.07 -0.95 20.24
C HIS A 228 18.04 0.59 20.40
N GLY A 229 17.30 1.09 21.39
CA GLY A 229 17.20 2.53 21.68
C GLY A 229 16.26 3.32 20.77
N GLN A 230 15.51 2.65 19.90
CA GLN A 230 14.50 3.27 19.03
C GLN A 230 13.09 2.80 19.40
N ALA A 231 12.14 3.74 19.41
CA ALA A 231 10.73 3.45 19.54
C ALA A 231 10.19 2.95 18.19
N ILE A 232 9.61 1.75 18.16
CA ILE A 232 9.06 1.15 16.95
C ILE A 232 7.57 0.88 17.19
N SER A 233 6.72 1.62 16.51
CA SER A 233 5.26 1.46 16.60
C SER A 233 4.63 0.93 15.31
N ILE A 234 5.26 1.19 14.16
CA ILE A 234 4.73 0.80 12.85
C ILE A 234 5.85 0.47 11.86
N LEU A 235 5.63 -0.56 11.05
CA LEU A 235 6.41 -0.88 9.85
C LEU A 235 5.47 -0.83 8.65
N ALA A 236 5.82 -0.11 7.59
CA ALA A 236 4.97 0.04 6.41
C ALA A 236 5.70 -0.30 5.11
N TYR A 237 5.06 -1.12 4.28
CA TYR A 237 5.53 -1.40 2.93
C TYR A 237 4.36 -1.32 1.96
N ALA A 238 4.26 -0.19 1.28
CA ALA A 238 3.11 0.16 0.45
C ALA A 238 1.80 0.03 1.26
N ASP A 239 1.00 -0.98 0.96
CA ASP A 239 -0.30 -1.28 1.56
C ASP A 239 -0.29 -2.24 2.75
N ASN A 240 0.88 -2.82 3.06
CA ASN A 240 1.05 -3.69 4.21
C ASN A 240 1.56 -2.89 5.40
N LEU A 241 0.82 -2.91 6.50
CA LEU A 241 1.21 -2.25 7.75
C LEU A 241 1.39 -3.30 8.84
N VAL A 242 2.38 -3.12 9.70
CA VAL A 242 2.56 -3.90 10.92
C VAL A 242 2.63 -2.94 12.09
N ILE A 243 1.69 -3.04 13.03
CA ILE A 243 1.68 -2.24 14.25
C ILE A 243 2.27 -3.05 15.39
N LEU A 244 3.11 -2.44 16.21
CA LEU A 244 3.87 -3.09 17.28
C LEU A 244 3.70 -2.35 18.61
N THR A 245 3.39 -3.08 19.67
CA THR A 245 3.32 -2.54 21.04
C THR A 245 3.77 -3.57 22.08
N ARG A 246 3.86 -3.14 23.34
CA ARG A 246 4.14 -4.02 24.50
C ARG A 246 2.88 -4.57 25.17
N ASN A 247 1.69 -4.09 24.83
CA ASN A 247 0.44 -4.55 25.44
C ASN A 247 -0.76 -4.38 24.51
N LYS A 248 -1.81 -5.16 24.77
CA LYS A 248 -3.03 -5.25 23.94
C LYS A 248 -3.81 -3.94 23.93
N ASP A 249 -3.92 -3.25 25.05
CA ASP A 249 -4.70 -1.99 25.16
C ASP A 249 -4.09 -0.89 24.29
N SER A 250 -2.76 -0.78 24.29
CA SER A 250 -2.05 0.15 23.42
C SER A 250 -2.15 -0.27 21.97
N LEU A 251 -2.11 -1.58 21.67
CA LEU A 251 -2.31 -2.06 20.30
C LEU A 251 -3.70 -1.67 19.79
N GLN A 252 -4.75 -1.88 20.59
CA GLN A 252 -6.11 -1.50 20.25
C GLN A 252 -6.22 0.01 20.02
N THR A 253 -5.64 0.82 20.91
CA THR A 253 -5.64 2.28 20.76
C THR A 253 -4.97 2.73 19.45
N LEU A 254 -3.87 2.09 19.05
CA LEU A 254 -3.21 2.37 17.78
C LEU A 254 -4.03 1.89 16.58
N LEU A 255 -4.67 0.73 16.68
CA LEU A 255 -5.57 0.20 15.65
C LEU A 255 -6.76 1.14 15.40
N ASP A 256 -7.35 1.68 16.47
CA ASP A 256 -8.47 2.63 16.37
C ASP A 256 -8.02 3.94 15.68
N ALA A 257 -6.84 4.44 16.05
CA ALA A 257 -6.27 5.65 15.43
C ALA A 257 -5.92 5.45 13.95
N VAL A 258 -5.38 4.29 13.60
CA VAL A 258 -5.06 3.90 12.22
C VAL A 258 -6.32 3.69 11.39
N SER A 259 -7.35 3.06 11.97
CA SER A 259 -8.65 2.84 11.31
C SER A 259 -9.34 4.17 11.04
N SER A 260 -9.40 5.07 12.02
CA SER A 260 -9.96 6.42 11.83
C SER A 260 -9.22 7.24 10.77
N ALA A 261 -7.88 7.14 10.70
CA ALA A 261 -7.11 7.79 9.65
C ALA A 261 -7.38 7.17 8.27
N ALA A 262 -7.49 5.84 8.18
CA ALA A 262 -7.82 5.15 6.95
C ALA A 262 -9.23 5.55 6.44
N ASP A 263 -10.21 5.64 7.33
CA ASP A 263 -11.58 6.05 7.00
C ASP A 263 -11.63 7.46 6.39
N SER A 264 -10.81 8.39 6.90
CA SER A 264 -10.70 9.75 6.34
C SER A 264 -10.19 9.78 4.88
N LEU A 265 -9.49 8.73 4.46
CA LEU A 265 -9.00 8.52 3.09
C LEU A 265 -9.90 7.58 2.28
N SER A 266 -11.04 7.16 2.84
CA SER A 266 -11.91 6.10 2.29
C SER A 266 -11.17 4.78 2.04
N LEU A 267 -10.12 4.51 2.82
CA LEU A 267 -9.39 3.24 2.82
C LEU A 267 -10.04 2.28 3.83
N GLN A 268 -10.17 1.03 3.44
CA GLN A 268 -10.70 -0.03 4.29
C GLN A 268 -9.64 -1.11 4.47
N PHE A 269 -9.60 -1.77 5.63
CA PHE A 269 -8.79 -2.97 5.83
C PHE A 269 -9.56 -4.24 5.41
N ARG A 270 -8.84 -5.32 5.06
CA ARG A 270 -9.42 -6.64 4.78
C ARG A 270 -9.38 -7.52 6.04
N PRO A 271 -10.49 -7.71 6.76
CA PRO A 271 -10.46 -8.45 8.03
C PRO A 271 -10.02 -9.91 7.88
N ASP A 272 -10.28 -10.53 6.72
CA ASP A 272 -9.88 -11.90 6.39
C ASP A 272 -8.36 -12.06 6.23
N LYS A 273 -7.65 -10.97 5.96
CA LYS A 273 -6.20 -10.93 5.78
C LYS A 273 -5.44 -10.24 6.90
N CYS A 274 -6.14 -9.50 7.75
CA CYS A 274 -5.54 -8.90 8.93
C CYS A 274 -5.39 -9.97 10.03
N THR A 275 -4.26 -9.94 10.73
CA THR A 275 -4.00 -10.88 11.81
C THR A 275 -3.21 -10.23 12.94
N SER A 276 -3.31 -10.80 14.13
CA SER A 276 -2.60 -10.29 15.30
C SER A 276 -1.94 -11.42 16.08
N LEU A 277 -0.82 -11.08 16.73
CA LEU A 277 -0.03 -11.96 17.58
C LEU A 277 0.20 -11.26 18.93
N SER A 278 0.04 -12.00 20.03
CA SER A 278 0.37 -11.51 21.37
C SER A 278 1.25 -12.51 22.10
N MET A 279 2.29 -12.00 22.77
CA MET A 279 3.22 -12.71 23.64
C MET A 279 3.18 -12.02 24.99
N ASP A 280 2.82 -12.72 26.06
CA ASP A 280 2.66 -12.15 27.40
C ASP A 280 3.83 -12.57 28.31
N LYS A 281 4.39 -11.61 29.06
CA LYS A 281 5.52 -11.82 29.99
C LYS A 281 5.23 -12.71 31.21
N HIS A 282 3.95 -12.87 31.59
CA HIS A 282 3.55 -13.47 32.88
C HIS A 282 2.38 -14.48 32.79
N ALA A 283 1.94 -14.90 31.60
CA ALA A 283 0.77 -15.78 31.49
C ALA A 283 1.16 -17.28 31.42
N PRO A 284 0.66 -18.15 32.32
CA PRO A 284 0.20 -19.49 31.94
C PRO A 284 -1.09 -19.37 31.11
N LEU A 285 -1.31 -20.33 30.21
CA LEU A 285 -2.49 -20.48 29.33
C LEU A 285 -3.86 -20.25 30.04
N PRO A 286 -4.93 -19.92 29.28
CA PRO A 286 -5.42 -18.60 28.87
C PRO A 286 -6.70 -18.16 29.65
N VAL A 287 -7.09 -16.87 29.63
CA VAL A 287 -8.50 -16.49 29.90
C VAL A 287 -8.95 -15.29 29.06
N LYS A 288 -9.75 -15.62 28.03
CA LYS A 288 -10.82 -14.87 27.31
C LYS A 288 -10.57 -13.47 26.69
N PRO A 289 -11.29 -13.17 25.59
CA PRO A 289 -10.89 -12.18 24.59
C PRO A 289 -11.64 -10.85 24.67
N VAL A 290 -10.98 -9.76 24.24
CA VAL A 290 -11.65 -8.48 23.90
C VAL A 290 -11.88 -8.44 22.39
N CYS A 291 -13.10 -8.08 22.00
CA CYS A 291 -13.69 -8.16 20.66
C CYS A 291 -13.14 -7.15 19.64
N CYS A 292 -12.68 -7.64 18.48
CA CYS A 292 -13.10 -7.22 17.13
C CYS A 292 -12.61 -8.26 16.10
N PRO A 293 -13.30 -8.50 14.97
CA PRO A 293 -13.13 -9.71 14.16
C PRO A 293 -11.87 -9.62 13.28
N MET A 294 -10.71 -9.93 13.86
CA MET A 294 -9.49 -10.29 13.16
C MET A 294 -9.05 -11.66 13.66
N ARG A 295 -8.61 -12.56 12.77
CA ARG A 295 -8.13 -13.89 13.16
C ARG A 295 -6.85 -13.73 13.99
N THR A 296 -6.98 -13.81 15.31
CA THR A 296 -5.88 -13.76 16.28
C THR A 296 -5.20 -15.13 16.34
N TYR A 297 -3.88 -15.18 16.15
CA TYR A 297 -3.10 -16.41 16.39
C TYR A 297 -2.25 -16.21 17.65
N THR A 298 -2.50 -17.00 18.69
CA THR A 298 -1.66 -17.12 19.89
C THR A 298 -0.69 -18.28 19.71
N CYS A 299 0.62 -18.03 19.75
CA CYS A 299 1.65 -19.05 19.52
C CYS A 299 2.23 -19.60 20.84
N PRO A 300 2.01 -20.88 21.21
CA PRO A 300 2.77 -21.57 22.24
C PRO A 300 4.02 -22.25 21.64
N GLN A 301 5.17 -22.14 22.30
CA GLN A 301 6.42 -22.86 21.96
C GLN A 301 6.25 -24.35 22.39
N THR A 302 6.44 -25.44 21.62
CA THR A 302 7.68 -26.01 21.01
C THR A 302 7.47 -27.31 20.15
N ARG A 303 8.37 -27.56 19.14
CA ARG A 303 8.97 -28.81 18.49
C ARG A 303 8.15 -29.93 17.73
N ARG A 304 8.17 -29.88 16.36
CA ARG A 304 8.22 -30.87 15.18
C ARG A 304 7.54 -32.29 15.18
N PRO A 305 7.30 -32.97 14.00
CA PRO A 305 6.65 -32.63 12.70
C PRO A 305 5.67 -33.72 12.10
N LEU A 306 5.00 -33.40 10.96
CA LEU A 306 4.25 -34.24 9.93
C LEU A 306 2.70 -34.11 9.92
N SER A 307 1.91 -33.97 8.81
CA SER A 307 2.07 -33.53 7.40
C SER A 307 0.74 -33.68 6.60
N ILE A 308 0.16 -32.62 5.97
CA ILE A 308 -0.55 -32.53 4.65
C ILE A 308 -0.67 -31.01 4.25
N PRO A 309 -0.86 -30.60 2.98
CA PRO A 309 0.13 -30.07 2.04
C PRO A 309 0.35 -28.53 2.11
N TRP A 310 1.54 -28.13 1.69
CA TRP A 310 2.07 -26.77 1.73
C TRP A 310 1.93 -26.09 0.38
N TYR A 311 1.26 -24.95 0.33
CA TYR A 311 1.72 -23.78 -0.41
C TYR A 311 1.22 -22.55 0.35
N THR A 312 2.10 -21.59 0.64
CA THR A 312 1.93 -20.35 1.42
C THR A 312 2.47 -20.32 2.86
N HIS A 313 2.88 -19.10 3.21
CA HIS A 313 3.83 -18.65 4.21
C HIS A 313 3.62 -19.11 5.66
N TRP A 314 4.72 -19.62 6.24
CA TRP A 314 5.08 -19.74 7.67
C TRP A 314 4.03 -20.32 8.64
N PRO A 315 4.21 -21.57 9.10
CA PRO A 315 3.71 -22.02 10.39
C PRO A 315 4.87 -22.34 11.35
N HIS A 316 4.78 -21.89 12.60
CA HIS A 316 5.42 -22.56 13.74
C HIS A 316 4.36 -23.48 14.39
N PRO A 317 4.68 -24.74 14.71
CA PRO A 317 3.71 -25.74 15.15
C PRO A 317 3.33 -25.52 16.62
N GLY A 318 2.02 -25.39 16.90
CA GLY A 318 1.49 -25.21 18.26
C GLY A 318 0.00 -24.83 18.32
N CYS A 319 -0.61 -24.40 17.21
CA CYS A 319 -2.04 -24.05 17.18
C CYS A 319 -2.89 -25.26 16.75
N VAL A 320 -3.66 -25.82 17.70
CA VAL A 320 -4.72 -26.80 17.41
C VAL A 320 -6.03 -26.04 17.15
N ARG A 321 -6.77 -26.49 16.14
CA ARG A 321 -8.13 -26.03 15.79
C ARG A 321 -9.13 -26.81 16.65
N SER A 322 -9.93 -26.16 17.50
CA SER A 322 -10.95 -26.87 18.30
C SER A 322 -12.23 -27.09 17.47
N SER A 323 -12.62 -28.35 17.31
CA SER A 323 -13.96 -28.78 16.89
C SER A 323 -14.94 -28.69 18.06
N ASN A 324 -16.16 -28.24 17.78
CA ASN A 324 -17.27 -28.14 18.73
C ASN A 324 -17.68 -29.51 19.28
N THR A 325 -17.87 -29.59 20.60
CA THR A 325 -18.85 -30.49 21.21
C THR A 325 -19.55 -29.75 22.35
N HIS A 326 -20.87 -29.67 22.17
CA HIS A 326 -21.97 -29.13 22.99
C HIS A 326 -22.11 -27.62 23.10
#